data_AF-A0A848LB90-F1
#
_entry.id   AF-A0A848LB90-F1
#
_cell.length_a   1.000
_cell.length_b   1.000
_cell.length_c   1.000
_cell.angle_alpha   90.00
_cell.angle_beta   90.00
_cell.angle_gamma   90.00
#
_symmetry.space_group_name_H-M   'P 1'
#
loop_
_entity.id
_entity.type
_entity.pdbx_description
1 polymer ?
#
loop_
_entity_poly.entity_id
_entity_poly.type
_entity_poly.pdbx_seq_one_letter_code
_entity_poly.pdbx_strand_id
1 'polypeptide(L)'
;MEIGEGVNVALAASAELKPWKLRAEILEVTFKNGILVSRDGSTVPLPHWEKGVDVSDEWTDAKLMGLPEKSNYSKRAAALPIRGAPGATQDVEVKLHIIESENVSGQGKLKGTLGDLEVTGDSPLGAGEHVISARLQRLPDEIQWVRGDVEWSLIASSPEATISVGSTPVEVFFVLGKPIKPFEEHGVWAEALRFLCAKAGVVGAKTDARVAEQVTRYCHTGHGLHYDVQDGAAAYGDRGNRFQLKKYLIRGEERCNCYDQASAIQVLCGALGTQVEWRFLEPFGFIKPTNLVGVGMCNNPFFEYTQSDRFTMPYDPKRTSFNNHAFCRLGGQSLDACAGPHTGNETEAEYLEASIDTDPVVYRLALERLMAQYNVTEAVAAPHAPQCGRVDQVVGRPGVSSVY
;
A
#
# COMPACT_ATOMS: atom_id res chain seq x y z
N MET A 1 68.21 32.22 48.67
CA MET A 1 67.13 31.95 47.72
C MET A 1 67.81 31.24 46.55
N GLU A 2 67.88 29.90 46.64
CA GLU A 2 68.55 29.07 45.64
C GLU A 2 67.63 28.88 44.43
N ILE A 3 68.15 29.20 43.24
CA ILE A 3 67.47 29.07 41.97
C ILE A 3 67.66 27.60 41.54
N GLY A 4 66.58 26.82 41.59
CA GLY A 4 66.59 25.40 41.21
C GLY A 4 66.87 25.21 39.72
N GLU A 5 67.76 24.27 39.41
CA GLU A 5 68.11 23.84 38.05
C GLU A 5 66.87 23.31 37.31
N GLY A 6 66.68 23.80 36.09
CA GLY A 6 65.63 23.32 35.19
C GLY A 6 65.92 21.90 34.72
N VAL A 7 65.07 20.96 35.13
CA VAL A 7 65.07 19.59 34.62
C VAL A 7 64.61 19.61 33.16
N ASN A 8 65.55 19.43 32.23
CA ASN A 8 65.27 19.16 30.83
C ASN A 8 64.67 17.75 30.72
N VAL A 9 63.35 17.66 30.66
CA VAL A 9 62.67 16.40 30.31
C VAL A 9 62.92 16.18 28.82
N ALA A 10 63.75 15.18 28.51
CA ALA A 10 63.96 14.74 27.14
C ALA A 10 62.60 14.36 26.53
N LEU A 11 62.20 15.07 25.47
CA LEU A 11 61.09 14.67 24.61
C LEU A 11 61.37 13.25 24.14
N ALA A 12 60.58 12.30 24.64
CA ALA A 12 60.63 10.91 24.22
C ALA A 12 60.57 10.88 22.69
N ALA A 13 61.54 10.22 22.07
CA ALA A 13 61.61 10.04 20.64
C ALA A 13 60.23 9.62 20.11
N SER A 14 59.72 10.35 19.12
CA SER A 14 58.51 10.02 18.37
C SER A 14 58.60 8.56 17.97
N ALA A 15 57.85 7.70 18.66
CA ALA A 15 57.75 6.30 18.31
C ALA A 15 57.18 6.25 16.89
N GLU A 16 57.95 5.69 15.95
CA GLU A 16 57.47 5.47 14.57
C GLU A 16 56.14 4.71 14.64
N LEU A 17 55.06 5.38 14.25
CA LEU A 17 53.74 4.76 14.19
C LEU A 17 53.81 3.64 13.15
N LYS A 18 53.66 2.39 13.61
CA LYS A 18 53.55 1.25 12.70
C LYS A 18 52.39 1.49 11.72
N PRO A 19 52.54 1.14 10.43
CA PRO A 19 51.46 1.27 9.47
C PRO A 19 50.27 0.44 9.95
N TRP A 20 49.08 1.01 9.86
CA TRP A 20 47.84 0.34 10.23
C TRP A 20 47.16 -0.23 8.98
N LYS A 21 46.37 -1.29 9.15
CA LYS A 21 45.52 -1.85 8.10
C LYS A 21 44.16 -2.17 8.66
N LEU A 22 43.12 -1.81 7.91
CA LEU A 22 41.74 -2.19 8.20
C LEU A 22 41.04 -2.48 6.89
N ARG A 23 40.43 -3.66 6.77
CA ARG A 23 39.59 -4.03 5.63
C ARG A 23 38.41 -4.83 6.13
N ALA A 24 37.22 -4.48 5.65
CA ALA A 24 35.99 -5.14 6.04
C ALA A 24 35.03 -5.23 4.86
N GLU A 25 34.00 -6.05 5.02
CA GLU A 25 32.89 -6.18 4.06
C GLU A 25 31.58 -6.49 4.78
N ILE A 26 30.45 -6.05 4.21
CA ILE A 26 29.12 -6.41 4.70
C ILE A 26 28.77 -7.83 4.21
N LEU A 27 28.26 -8.65 5.11
CA LEU A 27 27.74 -9.99 4.82
C LEU A 27 26.22 -10.02 4.73
N GLU A 28 25.52 -9.33 5.65
CA GLU A 28 24.05 -9.35 5.72
C GLU A 28 23.50 -8.02 6.25
N VAL A 29 22.30 -7.63 5.79
CA VAL A 29 21.55 -6.47 6.31
C VAL A 29 20.10 -6.88 6.59
N THR A 30 19.64 -6.65 7.82
CA THR A 30 18.28 -6.97 8.26
C THR A 30 17.62 -5.78 8.96
N PHE A 31 16.56 -5.25 8.37
CA PHE A 31 15.63 -4.35 9.07
C PHE A 31 14.75 -5.18 10.02
N LYS A 32 14.89 -4.98 11.34
CA LYS A 32 14.22 -5.82 12.35
C LYS A 32 12.79 -5.34 12.62
N ASN A 33 11.96 -6.21 13.20
CA ASN A 33 10.59 -5.94 13.65
C ASN A 33 9.73 -5.19 12.61
N GLY A 34 9.98 -5.45 11.33
CA GLY A 34 9.24 -4.84 10.24
C GLY A 34 7.87 -5.47 10.05
N ILE A 35 7.08 -4.79 9.22
CA ILE A 35 5.88 -5.34 8.64
C ILE A 35 6.31 -6.50 7.73
N LEU A 36 5.63 -7.63 7.86
CA LEU A 36 5.86 -8.78 6.98
C LEU A 36 5.59 -8.36 5.53
N VAL A 37 6.51 -8.65 4.63
CA VAL A 37 6.37 -8.38 3.19
C VAL A 37 6.29 -9.70 2.45
N SER A 38 5.49 -9.76 1.39
CA SER A 38 5.52 -10.84 0.40
C SER A 38 5.89 -10.31 -0.98
N ARG A 39 6.40 -11.23 -1.79
CA ARG A 39 6.67 -11.05 -3.21
C ARG A 39 6.24 -12.33 -3.93
N ASP A 40 5.46 -12.21 -5.01
CA ASP A 40 4.89 -13.35 -5.75
C ASP A 40 4.16 -14.35 -4.83
N GLY A 41 3.41 -13.82 -3.86
CA GLY A 41 2.62 -14.63 -2.91
C GLY A 41 3.43 -15.37 -1.85
N SER A 42 4.75 -15.19 -1.81
CA SER A 42 5.63 -15.79 -0.80
C SER A 42 6.19 -14.74 0.12
N THR A 43 6.22 -15.02 1.43
CA THR A 43 6.86 -14.15 2.42
C THR A 43 8.33 -13.93 2.06
N VAL A 44 8.77 -12.67 2.08
CA VAL A 44 10.16 -12.28 1.88
C VAL A 44 11.03 -12.85 3.01
N PRO A 45 12.09 -13.63 2.72
CA PRO A 45 12.98 -14.13 3.74
C PRO A 45 13.92 -13.05 4.25
N LEU A 46 14.30 -13.17 5.53
CA LEU A 46 15.44 -12.44 6.11
C LEU A 46 16.75 -13.20 5.81
N PRO A 47 17.90 -12.50 5.70
CA PRO A 47 18.07 -11.05 5.76
C PRO A 47 17.60 -10.36 4.47
N HIS A 48 17.32 -9.05 4.54
CA HIS A 48 16.84 -8.27 3.38
C HIS A 48 17.93 -8.06 2.31
N TRP A 49 19.19 -8.25 2.69
CA TRP A 49 20.31 -8.39 1.77
C TRP A 49 21.33 -9.39 2.34
N GLU A 50 21.95 -10.17 1.46
CA GLU A 50 22.94 -11.19 1.81
C GLU A 50 24.01 -11.29 0.72
N LYS A 51 25.27 -11.31 1.13
CA LYS A 51 26.39 -11.39 0.20
C LYS A 51 26.32 -12.68 -0.63
N GLY A 52 26.37 -12.52 -1.95
CA GLY A 52 26.31 -13.63 -2.91
C GLY A 52 24.90 -14.07 -3.29
N VAL A 53 23.85 -13.51 -2.67
CA VAL A 53 22.46 -13.74 -3.07
C VAL A 53 22.01 -12.64 -4.03
N ASP A 54 21.45 -13.04 -5.17
CA ASP A 54 20.79 -12.11 -6.09
C ASP A 54 19.46 -11.63 -5.50
N VAL A 55 19.45 -10.37 -5.06
CA VAL A 55 18.24 -9.70 -4.60
C VAL A 55 17.57 -8.88 -5.70
N SER A 56 18.13 -8.77 -6.90
CA SER A 56 17.54 -7.98 -7.97
C SER A 56 16.22 -8.60 -8.45
N ASP A 57 15.20 -7.77 -8.63
CA ASP A 57 13.86 -8.21 -9.04
C ASP A 57 13.50 -7.67 -10.42
N GLU A 58 13.44 -8.57 -11.40
CA GLU A 58 12.83 -8.29 -12.70
C GLU A 58 11.32 -8.50 -12.57
N TRP A 59 10.61 -7.44 -12.20
CA TRP A 59 9.18 -7.48 -12.00
C TRP A 59 8.45 -7.30 -13.34
N THR A 60 8.14 -8.41 -14.00
CA THR A 60 7.52 -8.43 -15.34
C THR A 60 6.14 -7.76 -15.38
N ASP A 61 5.34 -7.92 -14.34
CA ASP A 61 4.02 -7.28 -14.26
C ASP A 61 4.09 -5.76 -14.07
N ALA A 62 5.27 -5.19 -13.72
CA ALA A 62 5.45 -3.75 -13.53
C ALA A 62 4.96 -2.96 -14.74
N LYS A 63 5.27 -3.43 -15.95
CA LYS A 63 4.87 -2.75 -17.19
C LYS A 63 3.35 -2.70 -17.37
N LEU A 64 2.64 -3.75 -16.99
CA LEU A 64 1.17 -3.79 -17.05
C LEU A 64 0.56 -2.79 -16.06
N MET A 65 1.26 -2.51 -14.96
CA MET A 65 0.90 -1.48 -13.98
C MET A 65 1.37 -0.06 -14.37
N GLY A 66 2.00 0.08 -15.55
CA GLY A 66 2.59 1.35 -16.00
C GLY A 66 3.78 1.80 -15.15
N LEU A 67 4.59 0.82 -14.71
CA LEU A 67 5.84 0.99 -13.96
C LEU A 67 7.03 0.46 -14.78
N PRO A 68 8.24 0.96 -14.53
CA PRO A 68 9.45 0.45 -15.20
C PRO A 68 9.76 -0.98 -14.75
N GLU A 69 10.02 -1.90 -15.67
CA GLU A 69 10.42 -3.29 -15.36
C GLU A 69 11.77 -3.38 -14.64
N LYS A 70 12.64 -2.39 -14.86
CA LYS A 70 13.99 -2.30 -14.26
C LYS A 70 14.12 -0.99 -13.50
N SER A 71 13.98 -1.04 -12.18
CA SER A 71 14.04 0.14 -11.31
C SER A 71 14.62 -0.16 -9.92
N ASN A 72 15.68 -0.99 -9.86
CA ASN A 72 16.33 -1.38 -8.60
C ASN A 72 15.32 -1.94 -7.57
N TYR A 73 14.40 -2.76 -8.06
CA TYR A 73 13.49 -3.51 -7.20
C TYR A 73 14.24 -4.66 -6.53
N SER A 74 13.84 -4.97 -5.29
CA SER A 74 14.41 -6.07 -4.51
C SER A 74 13.41 -7.21 -4.34
N LYS A 75 13.87 -8.45 -4.55
CA LYS A 75 13.14 -9.68 -4.16
C LYS A 75 13.00 -9.78 -2.64
N ARG A 76 13.79 -9.00 -1.90
CA ARG A 76 13.84 -8.98 -0.44
C ARG A 76 13.55 -7.59 0.15
N ALA A 77 12.50 -6.94 -0.35
CA ALA A 77 12.08 -5.63 0.15
C ALA A 77 11.63 -5.69 1.62
N ALA A 78 11.91 -4.62 2.36
CA ALA A 78 11.48 -4.42 3.75
C ALA A 78 10.31 -3.44 3.83
N ALA A 79 9.48 -3.55 4.87
CA ALA A 79 8.49 -2.53 5.21
C ALA A 79 8.56 -2.20 6.71
N LEU A 80 8.56 -0.91 7.03
CA LEU A 80 8.66 -0.38 8.38
C LEU A 80 7.52 0.62 8.64
N PRO A 81 6.92 0.66 9.85
CA PRO A 81 6.04 1.75 10.21
C PRO A 81 6.82 3.08 10.32
N ILE A 82 6.19 4.19 9.96
CA ILE A 82 6.74 5.55 10.13
C ILE A 82 6.85 5.94 11.60
N ARG A 83 7.57 7.04 11.88
CA ARG A 83 7.70 7.62 13.22
C ARG A 83 6.34 7.89 13.86
N GLY A 84 6.17 7.39 15.07
CA GLY A 84 4.94 7.55 15.86
C GLY A 84 3.87 6.49 15.57
N ALA A 85 4.03 5.69 14.51
CA ALA A 85 3.14 4.57 14.25
C ALA A 85 3.35 3.43 15.26
N PRO A 86 2.29 2.65 15.59
CA PRO A 86 2.44 1.45 16.40
C PRO A 86 3.42 0.46 15.76
N GLY A 87 4.36 -0.05 16.54
CA GLY A 87 5.38 -1.00 16.07
C GLY A 87 6.55 -0.37 15.31
N ALA A 88 6.60 0.96 15.21
CA ALA A 88 7.76 1.66 14.64
C ALA A 88 9.06 1.28 15.36
N THR A 89 10.07 0.91 14.58
CA THR A 89 11.42 0.63 15.08
C THR A 89 12.46 1.28 14.19
N GLN A 90 13.62 1.54 14.77
CA GLN A 90 14.82 2.00 14.07
C GLN A 90 15.87 0.90 13.97
N ASP A 91 15.61 -0.30 14.50
CA ASP A 91 16.64 -1.32 14.65
C ASP A 91 17.01 -1.98 13.31
N VAL A 92 18.31 -2.01 13.02
CA VAL A 92 18.90 -2.67 11.87
C VAL A 92 20.01 -3.57 12.37
N GLU A 93 20.01 -4.82 11.96
CA GLU A 93 21.11 -5.74 12.23
C GLU A 93 21.99 -5.85 10.99
N VAL A 94 23.29 -5.66 11.17
CA VAL A 94 24.27 -5.75 10.08
C VAL A 94 25.33 -6.76 10.47
N LYS A 95 25.52 -7.78 9.63
CA LYS A 95 26.62 -8.73 9.78
C LYS A 95 27.83 -8.21 9.00
N LEU A 96 28.93 -7.93 9.70
CA LEU A 96 30.17 -7.37 9.17
C LEU A 96 31.30 -8.40 9.29
N HIS A 97 32.12 -8.55 8.26
CA HIS A 97 33.35 -9.33 8.33
C HIS A 97 34.56 -8.42 8.23
N ILE A 98 35.35 -8.34 9.30
CA ILE A 98 36.61 -7.63 9.32
C ILE A 98 37.69 -8.61 8.85
N ILE A 99 38.14 -8.41 7.62
CA ILE A 99 39.08 -9.29 6.91
C ILE A 99 40.51 -9.07 7.41
N GLU A 100 40.90 -7.81 7.61
CA GLU A 100 42.22 -7.42 8.12
C GLU A 100 42.08 -6.35 9.20
N SER A 101 42.84 -6.50 10.28
CA SER A 101 42.95 -5.52 11.36
C SER A 101 44.36 -5.59 11.97
N GLU A 102 45.19 -4.61 11.63
CA GLU A 102 46.58 -4.49 12.10
C GLU A 102 46.81 -3.09 12.67
N ASN A 103 47.32 -2.99 13.91
CA ASN A 103 47.55 -1.73 14.62
C ASN A 103 46.30 -0.82 14.70
N VAL A 104 45.11 -1.42 14.66
CA VAL A 104 43.82 -0.79 14.93
C VAL A 104 43.27 -1.44 16.19
N SER A 105 42.79 -0.66 17.15
CA SER A 105 42.24 -1.20 18.39
C SER A 105 41.02 -0.42 18.87
N GLY A 106 40.23 -1.07 19.74
CA GLY A 106 39.03 -0.48 20.33
C GLY A 106 37.77 -0.69 19.49
N GLN A 107 36.83 0.25 19.66
CA GLN A 107 35.53 0.27 19.00
C GLN A 107 35.52 1.34 17.91
N GLY A 108 34.89 1.01 16.78
CA GLY A 108 34.58 1.94 15.71
C GLY A 108 33.09 2.13 15.56
N LYS A 109 32.69 2.89 14.54
CA LYS A 109 31.29 3.03 14.11
C LYS A 109 31.12 2.55 12.70
N LEU A 110 30.19 1.63 12.50
CA LEU A 110 29.65 1.33 11.19
C LEU A 110 28.63 2.40 10.82
N LYS A 111 28.72 2.94 9.61
CA LYS A 111 27.77 3.91 9.04
C LYS A 111 27.36 3.49 7.64
N GLY A 112 26.06 3.40 7.39
CA GLY A 112 25.46 3.18 6.07
C GLY A 112 24.62 4.39 5.65
N THR A 113 24.71 4.82 4.39
CA THR A 113 23.94 5.96 3.86
C THR A 113 23.29 5.67 2.52
N LEU A 114 22.01 6.03 2.37
CA LEU A 114 21.26 6.02 1.11
C LEU A 114 20.28 7.20 1.10
N GLY A 115 20.65 8.29 0.41
CA GLY A 115 19.89 9.54 0.45
C GLY A 115 19.71 10.04 1.89
N ASP A 116 18.46 10.14 2.34
CA ASP A 116 18.08 10.57 3.69
C ASP A 116 18.11 9.45 4.76
N LEU A 117 18.32 8.20 4.33
CA LEU A 117 18.43 7.04 5.19
C LEU A 117 19.86 6.93 5.72
N GLU A 118 20.04 7.05 7.03
CA GLU A 118 21.33 6.85 7.69
C GLU A 118 21.21 5.75 8.75
N VAL A 119 22.09 4.76 8.69
CA VAL A 119 22.19 3.64 9.63
C VAL A 119 23.52 3.75 10.37
N THR A 120 23.52 3.69 11.70
CA THR A 120 24.79 3.64 12.46
C THR A 120 24.74 2.62 13.58
N GLY A 121 25.87 1.95 13.86
CA GLY A 121 26.03 1.06 15.00
C GLY A 121 27.48 1.00 15.45
N ASP A 122 27.70 0.68 16.72
CA ASP A 122 29.05 0.47 17.24
C ASP A 122 29.60 -0.87 16.73
N SER A 123 30.82 -0.86 16.21
CA SER A 123 31.46 -2.02 15.59
C SER A 123 32.75 -2.37 16.34
N PRO A 124 32.97 -3.64 16.68
CA PRO A 124 34.31 -4.14 16.96
C PRO A 124 35.24 -3.85 15.78
N LEU A 125 36.53 -3.64 16.03
CA LEU A 125 37.55 -3.47 14.98
C LEU A 125 38.48 -4.67 14.83
N GLY A 126 38.30 -5.72 15.66
CA GLY A 126 39.09 -6.95 15.58
C GLY A 126 38.69 -7.79 14.35
N ALA A 127 39.64 -8.53 13.78
CA ALA A 127 39.36 -9.43 12.66
C ALA A 127 38.31 -10.50 13.02
N GLY A 128 37.49 -10.89 12.06
CA GLY A 128 36.41 -11.86 12.22
C GLY A 128 35.02 -11.32 11.87
N GLU A 129 34.01 -12.17 12.01
CA GLU A 129 32.60 -11.82 11.79
C GLU A 129 31.98 -11.22 13.05
N HIS A 130 31.21 -10.16 12.87
CA HIS A 130 30.51 -9.43 13.93
C HIS A 130 29.06 -9.17 13.54
N VAL A 131 28.14 -9.35 14.47
CA VAL A 131 26.75 -8.93 14.32
C VAL A 131 26.58 -7.60 15.04
N ILE A 132 26.28 -6.55 14.28
CA ILE A 132 26.18 -5.17 14.75
C ILE A 132 24.71 -4.80 14.91
N SER A 133 24.33 -4.44 16.13
CA SER A 133 23.04 -3.80 16.43
C SER A 133 23.11 -2.33 16.07
N ALA A 134 22.72 -2.00 14.84
CA ALA A 134 22.68 -0.64 14.31
C ALA A 134 21.27 -0.03 14.40
N ARG A 135 21.19 1.27 14.14
CA ARG A 135 19.92 2.01 14.14
C ARG A 135 19.83 3.02 13.00
N LEU A 136 18.63 3.12 12.43
CA LEU A 136 18.21 4.26 11.61
C LEU A 136 18.29 5.53 12.44
N GLN A 137 19.08 6.51 12.04
CA GLN A 137 19.23 7.77 12.79
C GLN A 137 17.94 8.59 12.80
N ARG A 138 17.19 8.53 11.70
CA ARG A 138 15.91 9.21 11.54
C ARG A 138 14.92 8.29 10.86
N LEU A 139 13.83 8.00 11.56
CA LEU A 139 12.67 7.35 10.96
C LEU A 139 11.81 8.42 10.27
N PRO A 140 11.39 8.22 9.00
CA PRO A 140 10.47 9.13 8.32
C PRO A 140 9.16 9.29 9.09
N ASP A 141 8.51 10.45 8.99
CA ASP A 141 7.20 10.71 9.59
C ASP A 141 6.06 10.77 8.56
N GLU A 142 6.34 10.24 7.38
CA GLU A 142 5.47 10.18 6.21
C GLU A 142 5.79 8.94 5.40
N ILE A 143 4.85 8.53 4.55
CA ILE A 143 5.07 7.42 3.64
C ILE A 143 6.24 7.74 2.72
N GLN A 144 7.21 6.83 2.66
CA GLN A 144 8.37 6.92 1.79
C GLN A 144 8.69 5.56 1.17
N TRP A 145 9.32 5.60 0.01
CA TRP A 145 9.84 4.41 -0.66
C TRP A 145 11.29 4.67 -1.05
N VAL A 146 12.20 4.07 -0.29
CA VAL A 146 13.65 4.24 -0.44
C VAL A 146 14.21 3.00 -1.10
N ARG A 147 14.96 3.18 -2.18
CA ARG A 147 15.62 2.07 -2.88
C ARG A 147 16.92 2.51 -3.53
N GLY A 148 17.88 1.60 -3.60
CA GLY A 148 19.22 1.86 -4.14
C GLY A 148 20.30 1.20 -3.30
N ASP A 149 21.54 1.60 -3.52
CA ASP A 149 22.69 1.03 -2.83
C ASP A 149 23.01 1.84 -1.58
N VAL A 150 23.00 1.18 -0.41
CA VAL A 150 23.51 1.76 0.83
C VAL A 150 25.02 1.72 0.78
N GLU A 151 25.67 2.88 0.81
CA GLU A 151 27.12 2.98 0.90
C GLU A 151 27.56 2.83 2.35
N TRP A 152 28.44 1.85 2.62
CA TRP A 152 28.89 1.52 3.97
C TRP A 152 30.32 2.01 4.23
N SER A 153 30.53 2.50 5.44
CA SER A 153 31.83 2.94 5.94
C SER A 153 32.05 2.49 7.39
N LEU A 154 33.30 2.23 7.73
CA LEU A 154 33.73 1.90 9.08
C LEU A 154 34.69 3.00 9.56
N ILE A 155 34.30 3.66 10.65
CA ILE A 155 35.02 4.78 11.26
C ILE A 155 35.78 4.24 12.48
N ALA A 156 37.10 4.22 12.40
CA ALA A 156 37.99 3.85 13.49
C ALA A 156 38.41 5.10 14.27
N SER A 157 38.48 4.98 15.61
CA SER A 157 38.89 6.09 16.49
C SER A 157 40.40 6.13 16.73
N SER A 158 41.09 4.99 16.55
CA SER A 158 42.55 4.87 16.73
C SER A 158 43.12 3.83 15.75
N PRO A 159 43.80 4.27 14.68
CA PRO A 159 43.93 5.67 14.25
C PRO A 159 42.58 6.25 13.81
N GLU A 160 42.45 7.58 13.84
CA GLU A 160 41.25 8.26 13.30
C GLU A 160 41.23 8.09 11.78
N ALA A 161 40.37 7.18 11.31
CA ALA A 161 40.29 6.81 9.91
C ALA A 161 38.87 6.37 9.54
N THR A 162 38.50 6.62 8.28
CA THR A 162 37.25 6.10 7.70
C THR A 162 37.60 5.25 6.50
N ILE A 163 37.15 4.01 6.47
CA ILE A 163 37.31 3.11 5.32
C ILE A 163 35.96 2.81 4.68
N SER A 164 35.95 2.62 3.36
CA SER A 164 34.77 2.08 2.66
C SER A 164 34.68 0.57 2.88
N VAL A 165 33.46 0.08 3.07
CA VAL A 165 33.14 -1.34 3.35
C VAL A 165 32.34 -1.94 2.17
N GLY A 166 32.15 -1.16 1.09
CA GLY A 166 31.33 -1.51 -0.07
C GLY A 166 29.89 -1.00 0.05
N SER A 167 29.02 -1.51 -0.81
CA SER A 167 27.62 -1.10 -0.88
C SER A 167 26.66 -2.29 -0.95
N THR A 168 25.41 -2.08 -0.53
CA THR A 168 24.37 -3.12 -0.53
C THR A 168 23.05 -2.61 -1.11
N PRO A 169 22.49 -3.24 -2.16
CA PRO A 169 21.17 -2.88 -2.66
C PRO A 169 20.07 -3.18 -1.64
N VAL A 170 19.22 -2.20 -1.36
CA VAL A 170 18.05 -2.32 -0.49
C VAL A 170 16.81 -1.70 -1.14
N GLU A 171 15.64 -2.17 -0.73
CA GLU A 171 14.35 -1.55 -0.99
C GLU A 171 13.56 -1.55 0.32
N VAL A 172 13.15 -0.38 0.79
CA VAL A 172 12.47 -0.19 2.08
C VAL A 172 11.26 0.72 1.88
N PHE A 173 10.10 0.24 2.31
CA PHE A 173 8.87 1.02 2.41
C PHE A 173 8.67 1.52 3.84
N PHE A 174 8.33 2.80 3.98
CA PHE A 174 7.86 3.37 5.24
C PHE A 174 6.36 3.63 5.11
N VAL A 175 5.54 3.01 5.95
CA VAL A 175 4.07 3.06 5.86
C VAL A 175 3.41 3.52 7.17
N LEU A 176 2.13 3.91 7.16
CA LEU A 176 1.46 4.52 8.31
C LEU A 176 1.31 3.58 9.51
N GLY A 177 1.28 2.27 9.30
CA GLY A 177 1.14 1.31 10.38
C GLY A 177 1.00 -0.12 9.92
N LYS A 178 0.50 -0.97 10.83
CA LYS A 178 0.29 -2.39 10.57
C LYS A 178 -0.78 -2.58 9.49
N PRO A 179 -0.50 -3.36 8.44
CA PRO A 179 -1.50 -3.68 7.42
C PRO A 179 -2.73 -4.40 7.98
N ILE A 180 -3.83 -4.35 7.23
CA ILE A 180 -5.08 -5.05 7.58
C ILE A 180 -4.90 -6.58 7.64
N LYS A 181 -5.83 -7.26 8.33
CA LYS A 181 -5.82 -8.71 8.58
C LYS A 181 -5.45 -9.59 7.38
N PRO A 182 -5.98 -9.36 6.15
CA PRO A 182 -5.57 -10.15 4.97
C PRO A 182 -4.06 -10.19 4.69
N PHE A 183 -3.29 -9.22 5.17
CA PHE A 183 -1.83 -9.16 5.00
C PHE A 183 -1.05 -9.62 6.24
N GLU A 184 -1.71 -9.92 7.37
CA GLU A 184 -1.00 -10.23 8.61
C GLU A 184 -0.25 -11.57 8.55
N GLU A 185 -0.80 -12.56 7.88
CA GLU A 185 -0.24 -13.92 7.85
C GLU A 185 0.85 -14.10 6.79
N HIS A 186 0.65 -13.52 5.60
CA HIS A 186 1.56 -13.71 4.46
C HIS A 186 2.35 -12.46 4.10
N GLY A 187 2.10 -11.35 4.79
CA GLY A 187 2.76 -10.08 4.54
C GLY A 187 2.10 -9.27 3.44
N VAL A 188 2.30 -7.96 3.52
CA VAL A 188 1.85 -7.02 2.49
C VAL A 188 2.65 -7.22 1.21
N TRP A 189 1.97 -7.17 0.06
CA TRP A 189 2.61 -7.41 -1.23
C TRP A 189 3.53 -6.24 -1.58
N ALA A 190 4.80 -6.52 -1.86
CA ALA A 190 5.75 -5.52 -2.35
C ALA A 190 5.22 -4.85 -3.63
N GLU A 191 4.57 -5.60 -4.51
CA GLU A 191 3.90 -5.15 -5.73
C GLU A 191 2.85 -4.07 -5.44
N ALA A 192 2.02 -4.27 -4.40
CA ALA A 192 1.01 -3.30 -4.01
C ALA A 192 1.66 -2.03 -3.43
N LEU A 193 2.70 -2.16 -2.62
CA LEU A 193 3.43 -1.01 -2.08
C LEU A 193 4.14 -0.21 -3.17
N ARG A 194 4.81 -0.87 -4.12
CA ARG A 194 5.43 -0.25 -5.31
C ARG A 194 4.39 0.49 -6.13
N PHE A 195 3.25 -0.15 -6.41
CA PHE A 195 2.14 0.45 -7.14
C PHE A 195 1.62 1.70 -6.44
N LEU A 196 1.36 1.63 -5.14
CA LEU A 196 0.83 2.75 -4.38
C LEU A 196 1.82 3.92 -4.38
N CYS A 197 3.09 3.67 -4.05
CA CYS A 197 4.11 4.70 -3.98
C CYS A 197 4.37 5.37 -5.34
N ALA A 198 4.25 4.62 -6.44
CA ALA A 198 4.52 5.13 -7.77
C ALA A 198 3.32 5.76 -8.48
N LYS A 199 2.09 5.27 -8.23
CA LYS A 199 0.91 5.61 -9.03
C LYS A 199 -0.16 6.35 -8.24
N ALA A 200 -0.42 5.94 -7.01
CA ALA A 200 -1.49 6.51 -6.19
C ALA A 200 -1.08 7.82 -5.48
N GLY A 201 0.19 8.23 -5.59
CA GLY A 201 0.68 9.49 -5.04
C GLY A 201 0.77 9.52 -3.52
N VAL A 202 0.84 8.36 -2.85
CA VAL A 202 0.83 8.26 -1.39
C VAL A 202 2.13 8.68 -0.70
N VAL A 203 3.24 8.80 -1.45
CA VAL A 203 4.52 9.29 -0.90
C VAL A 203 4.33 10.71 -0.34
N GLY A 204 4.80 10.93 0.88
CA GLY A 204 4.60 12.18 1.63
C GLY A 204 3.30 12.23 2.45
N ALA A 205 2.43 11.22 2.39
CA ALA A 205 1.24 11.19 3.23
C ALA A 205 1.60 10.83 4.68
N LYS A 206 1.00 11.57 5.63
CA LYS A 206 1.25 11.44 7.08
C LYS A 206 0.06 10.89 7.87
N THR A 207 -1.12 10.85 7.26
CA THR A 207 -2.38 10.56 7.94
C THR A 207 -3.25 9.61 7.13
N ASP A 208 -4.06 8.84 7.84
CA ASP A 208 -5.05 7.93 7.24
C ASP A 208 -5.99 8.66 6.28
N ALA A 209 -6.44 9.86 6.66
CA ALA A 209 -7.31 10.68 5.82
C ALA A 209 -6.65 11.02 4.48
N ARG A 210 -5.36 11.37 4.48
CA ARG A 210 -4.64 11.70 3.25
C ARG A 210 -4.42 10.46 2.38
N VAL A 211 -4.08 9.32 2.97
CA VAL A 211 -3.96 8.04 2.25
C VAL A 211 -5.29 7.66 1.61
N ALA A 212 -6.38 7.69 2.38
CA ALA A 212 -7.71 7.37 1.89
C ALA A 212 -8.16 8.29 0.76
N GLU A 213 -7.91 9.60 0.87
CA GLU A 213 -8.19 10.58 -0.18
C GLU A 213 -7.45 10.23 -1.48
N GLN A 214 -6.14 9.98 -1.39
CA GLN A 214 -5.26 9.71 -2.54
C GLN A 214 -5.59 8.39 -3.21
N VAL A 215 -5.79 7.32 -2.43
CA VAL A 215 -6.20 6.00 -2.93
C VAL A 215 -7.56 6.10 -3.61
N THR A 216 -8.55 6.74 -2.97
CA THR A 216 -9.90 6.89 -3.55
C THR A 216 -9.88 7.67 -4.86
N ARG A 217 -9.14 8.78 -4.91
CA ARG A 217 -8.97 9.57 -6.14
C ARG A 217 -8.29 8.77 -7.24
N TYR A 218 -7.27 7.99 -6.89
CA TYR A 218 -6.57 7.14 -7.84
C TYR A 218 -7.48 6.03 -8.39
N CYS A 219 -8.22 5.33 -7.54
CA CYS A 219 -9.18 4.30 -7.94
C CYS A 219 -10.24 4.85 -8.93
N HIS A 220 -10.72 6.08 -8.72
CA HIS A 220 -11.70 6.73 -9.61
C HIS A 220 -11.10 7.26 -10.93
N THR A 221 -10.02 8.04 -10.85
CA THR A 221 -9.50 8.79 -12.02
C THR A 221 -8.18 8.25 -12.56
N GLY A 222 -7.30 7.77 -11.70
CA GLY A 222 -5.91 7.41 -12.05
C GLY A 222 -5.74 5.99 -12.57
N HIS A 223 -6.61 5.07 -12.15
CA HIS A 223 -6.51 3.65 -12.49
C HIS A 223 -6.89 3.37 -13.96
N GLY A 224 -7.79 4.19 -14.53
CA GLY A 224 -8.25 4.05 -15.91
C GLY A 224 -9.18 2.86 -16.14
N LEU A 225 -9.95 2.45 -15.13
CA LEU A 225 -11.07 1.52 -15.27
C LEU A 225 -12.34 2.29 -15.66
N HIS A 226 -13.29 1.58 -16.29
CA HIS A 226 -14.61 2.13 -16.64
C HIS A 226 -15.70 1.40 -15.87
N TYR A 227 -16.75 2.11 -15.46
CA TYR A 227 -17.90 1.45 -14.87
C TYR A 227 -18.56 0.51 -15.90
N ASP A 228 -19.03 -0.66 -15.46
CA ASP A 228 -19.83 -1.53 -16.31
C ASP A 228 -21.26 -1.01 -16.45
N VAL A 229 -21.45 -0.18 -17.48
CA VAL A 229 -22.72 0.50 -17.78
C VAL A 229 -23.74 -0.40 -18.48
N GLN A 230 -23.43 -1.68 -18.67
CA GLN A 230 -24.35 -2.66 -19.26
C GLN A 230 -25.18 -3.35 -18.17
N ASP A 231 -24.57 -3.91 -17.15
CA ASP A 231 -25.28 -4.66 -16.11
C ASP A 231 -24.68 -4.49 -14.70
N GLY A 232 -23.63 -3.67 -14.57
CA GLY A 232 -22.95 -3.46 -13.30
C GLY A 232 -22.18 -4.68 -12.80
N ALA A 233 -21.74 -5.58 -13.70
CA ALA A 233 -20.98 -6.76 -13.33
C ALA A 233 -19.65 -6.42 -12.63
N ALA A 234 -19.30 -7.24 -11.64
CA ALA A 234 -18.02 -7.18 -10.94
C ALA A 234 -16.94 -7.89 -11.73
N ALA A 235 -15.74 -7.31 -11.76
CA ALA A 235 -14.57 -7.87 -12.46
C ALA A 235 -13.48 -8.41 -11.52
N TYR A 236 -13.41 -7.88 -10.30
CA TYR A 236 -12.29 -8.02 -9.38
C TYR A 236 -12.71 -8.43 -7.96
N GLY A 237 -13.85 -7.99 -7.47
CA GLY A 237 -14.39 -8.33 -6.15
C GLY A 237 -15.91 -8.24 -6.13
N ASP A 238 -16.55 -8.88 -5.17
CA ASP A 238 -18.01 -8.88 -5.05
C ASP A 238 -18.47 -8.70 -3.59
N ARG A 239 -19.77 -8.92 -3.34
CA ARG A 239 -20.39 -8.85 -2.01
C ARG A 239 -19.86 -9.95 -1.09
N GLY A 240 -18.72 -9.69 -0.46
CA GLY A 240 -18.16 -10.53 0.61
C GLY A 240 -17.21 -11.64 0.15
N ASN A 241 -16.92 -11.77 -1.16
CA ASN A 241 -15.84 -12.66 -1.62
C ASN A 241 -14.48 -11.94 -1.69
N ARG A 242 -13.52 -12.69 -2.22
CA ARG A 242 -12.12 -12.35 -2.32
C ARG A 242 -11.86 -11.31 -3.41
N PHE A 243 -11.20 -10.23 -3.04
CA PHE A 243 -10.68 -9.24 -4.00
C PHE A 243 -9.46 -9.80 -4.74
N GLN A 244 -9.52 -9.80 -6.07
CA GLN A 244 -8.44 -10.23 -6.96
C GLN A 244 -7.41 -9.10 -7.14
N LEU A 245 -6.67 -8.79 -6.07
CA LEU A 245 -5.72 -7.67 -6.04
C LEU A 245 -4.75 -7.67 -7.23
N LYS A 246 -4.12 -8.80 -7.55
CA LYS A 246 -3.19 -8.89 -8.70
C LYS A 246 -3.87 -8.48 -10.01
N LYS A 247 -5.06 -9.04 -10.27
CA LYS A 247 -5.84 -8.75 -11.48
C LYS A 247 -6.21 -7.26 -11.54
N TYR A 248 -6.60 -6.67 -10.41
CA TYR A 248 -6.92 -5.25 -10.32
C TYR A 248 -5.70 -4.38 -10.64
N LEU A 249 -4.56 -4.62 -9.97
CA LEU A 249 -3.33 -3.82 -10.15
C LEU A 249 -2.85 -3.80 -11.62
N ILE A 250 -2.91 -4.93 -12.32
CA ILE A 250 -2.53 -5.01 -13.74
C ILE A 250 -3.65 -4.58 -14.71
N ARG A 251 -4.83 -4.20 -14.18
CA ARG A 251 -6.05 -3.93 -14.96
C ARG A 251 -6.37 -5.07 -15.92
N GLY A 252 -6.56 -6.26 -15.36
CA GLY A 252 -6.86 -7.47 -16.14
C GLY A 252 -8.22 -7.43 -16.85
N GLU A 253 -9.12 -6.54 -16.44
CA GLU A 253 -10.36 -6.18 -17.14
C GLU A 253 -10.43 -4.67 -17.35
N GLU A 254 -11.12 -4.22 -18.38
CA GLU A 254 -11.33 -2.78 -18.62
C GLU A 254 -12.46 -2.19 -17.78
N ARG A 255 -13.38 -3.06 -17.34
CA ARG A 255 -14.61 -2.70 -16.62
C ARG A 255 -14.52 -3.00 -15.14
N CYS A 256 -15.33 -2.30 -14.36
CA CYS A 256 -15.45 -2.47 -12.93
C CYS A 256 -16.85 -2.05 -12.44
N ASN A 257 -17.18 -2.35 -11.20
CA ASN A 257 -18.36 -1.81 -10.54
C ASN A 257 -18.05 -1.23 -9.15
N CYS A 258 -19.09 -0.93 -8.36
CA CYS A 258 -18.96 -0.36 -7.03
C CYS A 258 -18.27 -1.31 -6.02
N TYR A 259 -18.45 -2.62 -6.15
CA TYR A 259 -17.77 -3.62 -5.30
C TYR A 259 -16.28 -3.66 -5.61
N ASP A 260 -15.89 -3.60 -6.89
CA ASP A 260 -14.48 -3.56 -7.28
C ASP A 260 -13.78 -2.34 -6.69
N GLN A 261 -14.42 -1.16 -6.80
CA GLN A 261 -13.87 0.10 -6.33
C GLN A 261 -13.80 0.18 -4.80
N ALA A 262 -14.84 -0.25 -4.09
CA ALA A 262 -14.81 -0.33 -2.63
C ALA A 262 -13.75 -1.33 -2.13
N SER A 263 -13.59 -2.47 -2.81
CA SER A 263 -12.54 -3.47 -2.51
C SER A 263 -11.15 -2.90 -2.70
N ALA A 264 -10.94 -2.20 -3.81
CA ALA A 264 -9.68 -1.54 -4.09
C ALA A 264 -9.32 -0.53 -3.02
N ILE A 265 -10.24 0.37 -2.65
CA ILE A 265 -10.02 1.35 -1.57
C ILE A 265 -9.63 0.62 -0.27
N GLN A 266 -10.40 -0.40 0.13
CA GLN A 266 -10.15 -1.10 1.39
C GLN A 266 -8.79 -1.80 1.42
N VAL A 267 -8.47 -2.55 0.37
CA VAL A 267 -7.24 -3.34 0.32
C VAL A 267 -6.01 -2.45 0.15
N LEU A 268 -6.09 -1.41 -0.69
CA LEU A 268 -4.96 -0.52 -0.96
C LEU A 268 -4.66 0.42 0.22
N CYS A 269 -5.69 0.99 0.87
CA CYS A 269 -5.49 1.70 2.14
C CYS A 269 -4.94 0.76 3.21
N GLY A 270 -5.50 -0.45 3.29
CA GLY A 270 -5.11 -1.45 4.26
C GLY A 270 -3.67 -1.95 4.10
N ALA A 271 -3.11 -1.94 2.90
CA ALA A 271 -1.70 -2.24 2.65
C ALA A 271 -0.75 -1.22 3.30
N LEU A 272 -1.20 0.02 3.47
CA LEU A 272 -0.43 1.12 4.07
C LEU A 272 -0.67 1.28 5.57
N GLY A 273 -1.52 0.43 6.15
CA GLY A 273 -1.91 0.49 7.56
C GLY A 273 -3.13 1.37 7.86
N THR A 274 -3.82 1.86 6.84
CA THR A 274 -5.05 2.65 6.98
C THR A 274 -6.27 1.75 6.92
N GLN A 275 -7.03 1.67 8.01
CA GLN A 275 -8.24 0.85 8.08
C GLN A 275 -9.47 1.65 7.65
N VAL A 276 -10.18 1.14 6.65
CA VAL A 276 -11.46 1.69 6.18
C VAL A 276 -12.55 0.64 6.26
N GLU A 277 -13.76 1.09 6.56
CA GLU A 277 -14.93 0.26 6.74
C GLU A 277 -15.69 0.11 5.42
N TRP A 278 -15.93 -1.12 5.01
CA TRP A 278 -16.83 -1.39 3.88
C TRP A 278 -18.27 -1.02 4.24
N ARG A 279 -18.96 -0.34 3.34
CA ARG A 279 -20.39 -0.03 3.43
C ARG A 279 -21.14 -0.56 2.23
N PHE A 280 -22.35 -0.99 2.49
CA PHE A 280 -23.26 -1.57 1.51
C PHE A 280 -24.66 -1.03 1.77
N LEU A 281 -25.29 -0.47 0.74
CA LEU A 281 -26.63 0.08 0.80
C LEU A 281 -27.52 -0.56 -0.26
N GLU A 282 -28.69 -1.05 0.15
CA GLU A 282 -29.69 -1.70 -0.70
C GLU A 282 -31.10 -1.39 -0.15
N PRO A 283 -31.94 -0.62 -0.88
CA PRO A 283 -31.67 -0.03 -2.17
C PRO A 283 -30.74 1.19 -2.13
N PHE A 284 -30.01 1.47 -3.22
CA PHE A 284 -29.33 2.76 -3.41
C PHE A 284 -30.20 3.75 -4.19
N GLY A 285 -30.74 3.33 -5.33
CA GLY A 285 -31.72 4.09 -6.11
C GLY A 285 -31.12 4.90 -7.25
N PHE A 286 -31.87 5.92 -7.68
CA PHE A 286 -31.45 6.83 -8.74
C PHE A 286 -30.36 7.75 -8.22
N ILE A 287 -29.34 8.02 -9.05
CA ILE A 287 -28.25 8.91 -8.66
C ILE A 287 -28.49 10.33 -9.16
N LYS A 288 -28.10 11.31 -8.36
CA LYS A 288 -27.92 12.69 -8.82
C LYS A 288 -26.76 12.75 -9.84
N PRO A 289 -26.68 13.80 -10.69
CA PRO A 289 -25.54 13.99 -11.57
C PRO A 289 -24.20 13.94 -10.81
N THR A 290 -23.38 12.95 -11.15
CA THR A 290 -22.04 12.74 -10.56
C THR A 290 -21.07 12.25 -11.62
N ASN A 291 -19.77 12.23 -11.34
CA ASN A 291 -18.81 11.60 -12.23
C ASN A 291 -18.72 10.10 -11.93
N LEU A 292 -19.29 9.28 -12.79
CA LEU A 292 -19.17 7.84 -12.70
C LEU A 292 -17.79 7.39 -13.22
N VAL A 293 -17.13 6.46 -12.51
CA VAL A 293 -15.75 6.01 -12.79
C VAL A 293 -15.56 5.66 -14.28
N GLY A 294 -14.56 6.28 -14.91
CA GLY A 294 -14.25 6.17 -16.34
C GLY A 294 -15.32 6.68 -17.32
N VAL A 295 -16.54 6.96 -16.88
CA VAL A 295 -17.66 7.41 -17.73
C VAL A 295 -17.78 8.94 -17.75
N GLY A 296 -17.47 9.60 -16.63
CA GLY A 296 -17.67 11.04 -16.43
C GLY A 296 -19.10 11.38 -16.00
N MET A 297 -19.55 12.60 -16.29
CA MET A 297 -20.86 13.11 -15.86
C MET A 297 -22.01 12.17 -16.27
N CYS A 298 -22.71 11.63 -15.27
CA CYS A 298 -23.70 10.58 -15.42
C CYS A 298 -24.81 10.72 -14.37
N ASN A 299 -26.06 10.42 -14.74
CA ASN A 299 -27.17 10.22 -13.80
C ASN A 299 -28.05 9.00 -14.17
N ASN A 300 -27.55 8.17 -15.09
CA ASN A 300 -28.20 7.02 -15.69
C ASN A 300 -27.16 5.90 -15.87
N PRO A 301 -26.81 5.17 -14.80
CA PRO A 301 -25.61 4.31 -14.77
C PRO A 301 -25.65 3.13 -15.75
N PHE A 302 -26.82 2.66 -16.15
CA PHE A 302 -27.01 1.54 -17.09
C PHE A 302 -27.54 1.99 -18.46
N PHE A 303 -27.00 3.10 -18.98
CA PHE A 303 -27.51 3.73 -20.20
C PHE A 303 -27.30 2.88 -21.46
N GLU A 304 -26.28 2.02 -21.51
CA GLU A 304 -26.07 1.09 -22.64
C GLU A 304 -27.17 0.01 -22.67
N TYR A 305 -27.56 -0.50 -21.50
CA TYR A 305 -28.66 -1.47 -21.38
C TYR A 305 -29.98 -0.93 -21.90
N THR A 306 -30.32 0.32 -21.57
CA THR A 306 -31.57 0.94 -22.01
C THR A 306 -31.47 1.65 -23.36
N GLN A 307 -30.30 1.64 -24.00
CA GLN A 307 -30.01 2.37 -25.23
C GLN A 307 -30.44 3.84 -25.11
N SER A 308 -29.85 4.52 -24.13
CA SER A 308 -30.12 5.92 -23.79
C SER A 308 -28.82 6.69 -23.53
N ASP A 309 -28.94 7.99 -23.26
CA ASP A 309 -27.80 8.83 -22.90
C ASP A 309 -27.37 8.57 -21.44
N ARG A 310 -26.07 8.69 -21.16
CA ARG A 310 -25.53 8.64 -19.79
C ARG A 310 -26.09 9.73 -18.87
N PHE A 311 -26.58 10.82 -19.48
CA PHE A 311 -27.24 11.92 -18.80
C PHE A 311 -28.64 12.08 -19.38
N THR A 312 -29.65 11.87 -18.53
CA THR A 312 -31.06 11.94 -18.92
C THR A 312 -31.81 12.93 -18.06
N MET A 313 -32.98 13.37 -18.53
CA MET A 313 -33.88 14.16 -17.70
C MET A 313 -34.38 13.31 -16.52
N PRO A 314 -34.65 13.91 -15.34
CA PRO A 314 -35.03 13.15 -14.14
C PRO A 314 -36.17 12.15 -14.35
N TYR A 315 -37.13 12.48 -15.23
CA TYR A 315 -38.34 11.71 -15.50
C TYR A 315 -38.28 10.83 -16.75
N ASP A 316 -37.10 10.68 -17.38
CA ASP A 316 -36.96 9.95 -18.63
C ASP A 316 -37.40 8.46 -18.49
N PRO A 317 -38.18 7.90 -19.45
CA PRO A 317 -38.52 6.47 -19.55
C PRO A 317 -37.35 5.50 -19.38
N LYS A 318 -36.16 5.91 -19.81
CA LYS A 318 -34.97 5.07 -19.92
C LYS A 318 -33.93 5.33 -18.84
N ARG A 319 -34.18 6.24 -17.90
CA ARG A 319 -33.30 6.47 -16.75
C ARG A 319 -33.28 5.21 -15.88
N THR A 320 -32.10 4.82 -15.45
CA THR A 320 -31.84 3.62 -14.64
C THR A 320 -31.31 3.99 -13.26
N SER A 321 -31.42 3.04 -12.33
CA SER A 321 -31.04 3.19 -10.92
C SER A 321 -30.12 2.07 -10.49
N PHE A 322 -29.30 2.31 -9.47
CA PHE A 322 -28.59 1.24 -8.78
C PHE A 322 -29.53 0.48 -7.85
N ASN A 323 -29.59 -0.84 -7.98
CA ASN A 323 -30.30 -1.69 -7.02
C ASN A 323 -29.60 -1.66 -5.65
N ASN A 324 -28.27 -1.63 -5.64
CA ASN A 324 -27.45 -1.50 -4.44
C ASN A 324 -26.14 -0.78 -4.77
N HIS A 325 -25.40 -0.36 -3.74
CA HIS A 325 -24.12 0.31 -3.91
C HIS A 325 -23.16 -0.02 -2.77
N ALA A 326 -21.89 -0.18 -3.12
CA ALA A 326 -20.81 -0.40 -2.18
C ALA A 326 -19.81 0.77 -2.20
N PHE A 327 -19.38 1.19 -1.02
CA PHE A 327 -18.42 2.28 -0.81
C PHE A 327 -17.66 2.04 0.51
N CYS A 328 -16.70 2.91 0.85
CA CYS A 328 -15.92 2.80 2.09
C CYS A 328 -16.18 3.97 3.04
N ARG A 329 -15.79 3.82 4.31
CA ARG A 329 -15.75 4.91 5.29
C ARG A 329 -14.46 4.94 6.10
N LEU A 330 -14.00 6.14 6.43
CA LEU A 330 -12.90 6.36 7.38
C LEU A 330 -13.35 7.38 8.42
N GLY A 331 -13.32 7.02 9.70
CA GLY A 331 -13.70 7.95 10.79
C GLY A 331 -15.10 8.54 10.61
N GLY A 332 -16.02 7.78 10.00
CA GLY A 332 -17.37 8.20 9.71
C GLY A 332 -17.57 8.98 8.40
N GLN A 333 -16.50 9.37 7.72
CA GLN A 333 -16.51 10.07 6.42
C GLN A 333 -16.57 9.09 5.25
N SER A 334 -17.28 9.42 4.18
CA SER A 334 -17.53 8.53 3.03
C SER A 334 -16.43 8.61 1.97
N LEU A 335 -16.03 7.44 1.48
CA LEU A 335 -15.06 7.23 0.43
C LEU A 335 -15.73 6.44 -0.70
N ASP A 336 -15.94 7.07 -1.85
CA ASP A 336 -16.52 6.40 -3.02
C ASP A 336 -15.74 6.75 -4.30
N ALA A 337 -15.11 5.73 -4.89
CA ALA A 337 -14.42 5.82 -6.16
C ALA A 337 -15.26 5.37 -7.35
N CYS A 338 -16.51 4.93 -7.14
CA CYS A 338 -17.42 4.53 -8.19
C CYS A 338 -18.27 5.70 -8.66
N ALA A 339 -19.08 6.29 -7.77
CA ALA A 339 -20.00 7.39 -8.09
C ALA A 339 -19.52 8.74 -7.52
N GLY A 340 -18.24 9.09 -7.75
CA GLY A 340 -17.58 10.23 -7.10
C GLY A 340 -16.55 11.00 -7.96
N PRO A 341 -15.32 11.26 -7.49
CA PRO A 341 -14.74 10.71 -6.27
C PRO A 341 -15.21 11.47 -5.02
N HIS A 342 -15.76 10.73 -4.07
CA HIS A 342 -16.03 11.21 -2.71
C HIS A 342 -14.84 10.81 -1.84
N THR A 343 -14.06 11.78 -1.36
CA THR A 343 -12.71 11.52 -0.85
C THR A 343 -12.58 11.65 0.68
N GLY A 344 -13.67 11.44 1.42
CA GLY A 344 -13.66 11.46 2.89
C GLY A 344 -13.83 12.85 3.50
N ASN A 345 -14.49 13.77 2.80
CA ASN A 345 -14.76 15.14 3.29
C ASN A 345 -16.23 15.36 3.73
N GLU A 346 -17.03 14.31 3.67
CA GLU A 346 -18.46 14.32 3.91
C GLU A 346 -18.87 13.12 4.77
N THR A 347 -19.78 13.36 5.71
CA THR A 347 -20.40 12.30 6.52
C THR A 347 -21.22 11.37 5.62
N GLU A 348 -21.61 10.21 6.14
CA GLU A 348 -22.50 9.31 5.40
C GLU A 348 -23.84 9.97 5.04
N ALA A 349 -24.41 10.78 5.93
CA ALA A 349 -25.67 11.47 5.64
C ALA A 349 -25.51 12.50 4.50
N GLU A 350 -24.47 13.33 4.56
CA GLU A 350 -24.17 14.32 3.50
C GLU A 350 -23.88 13.64 2.16
N TYR A 351 -23.12 12.54 2.18
CA TYR A 351 -22.83 11.72 1.00
C TYR A 351 -24.11 11.18 0.35
N LEU A 352 -24.99 10.56 1.13
CA LEU A 352 -26.23 9.98 0.62
C LEU A 352 -27.17 11.07 0.08
N GLU A 353 -27.25 12.21 0.76
CA GLU A 353 -28.00 13.37 0.28
C GLU A 353 -27.42 13.91 -1.03
N ALA A 354 -26.10 13.98 -1.17
CA ALA A 354 -25.44 14.44 -2.38
C ALA A 354 -25.56 13.45 -3.55
N SER A 355 -25.66 12.15 -3.26
CA SER A 355 -25.58 11.08 -4.25
C SER A 355 -26.93 10.58 -4.75
N ILE A 356 -27.94 10.50 -3.88
CA ILE A 356 -29.23 9.87 -4.20
C ILE A 356 -30.24 10.93 -4.63
N ASP A 357 -30.92 10.65 -5.75
CA ASP A 357 -32.09 11.39 -6.18
C ASP A 357 -33.31 10.87 -5.41
N THR A 358 -33.89 11.76 -4.59
CA THR A 358 -35.03 11.46 -3.70
C THR A 358 -36.35 12.00 -4.23
N ASP A 359 -36.41 12.51 -5.49
CA ASP A 359 -37.65 13.00 -6.06
C ASP A 359 -38.69 11.86 -6.17
N PRO A 360 -39.81 11.92 -5.42
CA PRO A 360 -40.81 10.85 -5.40
C PRO A 360 -41.46 10.62 -6.77
N VAL A 361 -41.44 11.61 -7.67
CA VAL A 361 -41.99 11.46 -9.03
C VAL A 361 -41.15 10.46 -9.83
N VAL A 362 -39.83 10.44 -9.67
CA VAL A 362 -38.93 9.50 -10.36
C VAL A 362 -39.28 8.07 -9.97
N TYR A 363 -39.45 7.80 -8.67
CA TYR A 363 -39.82 6.47 -8.17
C TYR A 363 -41.25 6.06 -8.57
N ARG A 364 -42.21 6.99 -8.56
CA ARG A 364 -43.58 6.70 -9.02
C ARG A 364 -43.60 6.28 -10.49
N LEU A 365 -42.90 7.01 -11.37
CA LEU A 365 -42.82 6.70 -12.80
C LEU A 365 -42.12 5.36 -13.04
N ALA A 366 -41.07 5.05 -12.28
CA ALA A 366 -40.40 3.74 -12.36
C ALA A 366 -41.35 2.60 -11.96
N LEU A 367 -42.13 2.78 -10.89
CA LEU A 367 -43.11 1.80 -10.44
C LEU A 367 -44.24 1.58 -11.46
N GLU A 368 -44.78 2.65 -12.03
CA GLU A 368 -45.80 2.58 -13.08
C GLU A 368 -45.33 1.78 -14.30
N ARG A 369 -44.06 1.94 -14.71
CA ARG A 369 -43.46 1.15 -15.80
C ARG A 369 -43.31 -0.32 -15.45
N LEU A 370 -42.83 -0.61 -14.24
CA LEU A 370 -42.70 -1.97 -13.75
C LEU A 370 -44.08 -2.66 -13.78
N MET A 371 -45.11 -2.00 -13.26
CA MET A 371 -46.48 -2.49 -13.31
C MET A 371 -46.99 -2.67 -14.75
N ALA A 372 -46.70 -1.73 -15.66
CA ALA A 372 -47.08 -1.85 -17.07
C ALA A 372 -46.41 -3.05 -17.76
N GLN A 373 -45.14 -3.34 -17.48
CA GLN A 373 -44.43 -4.51 -18.02
C GLN A 373 -45.07 -5.82 -17.58
N TYR A 374 -45.46 -5.94 -16.30
CA TYR A 374 -46.12 -7.15 -15.78
C TYR A 374 -47.60 -7.27 -16.17
N ASN A 375 -48.30 -6.17 -16.39
CA ASN A 375 -49.70 -6.18 -16.82
C ASN A 375 -49.89 -6.57 -18.30
N VAL A 376 -48.83 -6.56 -19.12
CA VAL A 376 -48.89 -7.00 -20.53
C VAL A 376 -48.77 -8.54 -20.65
N THR A 377 -48.36 -9.23 -19.59
CA THR A 377 -48.23 -10.70 -19.58
C THR A 377 -49.51 -11.49 -19.24
N GLU A 378 -50.62 -10.87 -18.85
CA GLU A 378 -51.89 -11.59 -18.61
C GLU A 378 -52.76 -11.81 -19.87
N ALA A 379 -52.33 -11.35 -21.05
CA ALA A 379 -53.08 -11.55 -22.30
C ALA A 379 -52.71 -12.83 -23.08
N VAL A 380 -51.78 -13.66 -22.59
CA VAL A 380 -51.44 -14.95 -23.23
C VAL A 380 -51.46 -16.09 -22.21
N ALA A 381 -52.66 -16.68 -22.09
CA ALA A 381 -52.94 -18.05 -21.65
C ALA A 381 -52.26 -18.61 -20.38
N ALA A 382 -53.05 -18.75 -19.31
CA ALA A 382 -52.92 -19.89 -18.38
C ALA A 382 -53.16 -21.22 -19.16
N PRO A 383 -52.60 -22.39 -18.75
CA PRO A 383 -52.34 -22.78 -17.36
C PRO A 383 -51.03 -23.55 -17.09
N HIS A 384 -50.49 -23.38 -15.87
CA HIS A 384 -50.15 -24.43 -14.90
C HIS A 384 -49.17 -23.87 -13.88
N ALA A 385 -49.63 -23.78 -12.63
CA ALA A 385 -48.81 -23.41 -11.48
C ALA A 385 -47.80 -24.53 -11.14
N PRO A 386 -46.54 -24.20 -10.83
CA PRO A 386 -45.75 -24.97 -9.91
C PRO A 386 -45.75 -24.32 -8.51
N GLN A 387 -45.71 -25.21 -7.53
CA GLN A 387 -45.90 -24.97 -6.11
C GLN A 387 -44.80 -24.10 -5.49
N CYS A 388 -45.25 -23.26 -4.57
CA CYS A 388 -44.48 -22.51 -3.58
C CYS A 388 -43.51 -23.43 -2.80
N GLY A 389 -42.23 -23.09 -2.83
CA GLY A 389 -41.16 -23.72 -2.05
C GLY A 389 -40.41 -22.68 -1.20
N ARG A 390 -40.73 -22.71 0.09
CA ARG A 390 -39.96 -22.28 1.28
C ARG A 390 -39.13 -20.99 1.27
N VAL A 391 -39.58 -20.10 2.14
CA VAL A 391 -38.77 -19.13 2.89
C VAL A 391 -37.84 -19.90 3.83
N ASP A 392 -36.53 -19.78 3.65
CA ASP A 392 -35.57 -19.99 4.73
C ASP A 392 -34.88 -18.66 5.04
N GLN A 393 -35.16 -18.17 6.25
CA GLN A 393 -34.40 -17.11 6.92
C GLN A 393 -32.96 -17.58 7.09
N VAL A 394 -31.99 -16.91 6.46
CA VAL A 394 -30.59 -17.05 6.84
C VAL A 394 -30.26 -15.98 7.86
N VAL A 395 -30.40 -16.37 9.13
CA VAL A 395 -29.80 -15.72 10.29
C VAL A 395 -28.28 -15.70 10.10
N GLY A 396 -27.68 -14.55 10.40
CA GLY A 396 -26.25 -14.31 10.26
C GLY A 396 -25.36 -15.37 10.91
N ARG A 397 -24.24 -15.64 10.25
CA ARG A 397 -23.05 -16.21 10.89
C ARG A 397 -21.79 -15.50 10.38
N PRO A 398 -20.81 -15.26 11.27
CA PRO A 398 -19.50 -14.77 10.90
C PRO A 398 -18.66 -15.95 10.40
N GLY A 399 -18.20 -15.91 9.15
CA GLY A 399 -17.15 -16.79 8.61
C GLY A 399 -15.97 -15.89 8.23
N VAL A 400 -14.88 -15.87 8.99
CA VAL A 400 -13.77 -16.84 8.99
C VAL A 400 -13.13 -16.97 7.61
N SER A 401 -11.86 -16.59 7.62
CA SER A 401 -10.92 -16.45 6.53
C SER A 401 -10.67 -17.73 5.75
N SER A 402 -10.63 -17.61 4.42
CA SER A 402 -9.62 -18.26 3.61
C SER A 402 -9.38 -17.42 2.36
N VAL A 403 -8.11 -17.11 2.08
CA VAL A 403 -7.65 -16.23 0.99
C VAL A 403 -6.73 -17.07 0.09
N TYR A 404 -7.13 -17.34 -1.16
CA TYR A 404 -6.30 -17.85 -2.27
C TYR A 404 -6.85 -17.50 -3.63
#